data_AF-A0A5L8Z9Z6-F1
#
_entry.id   AF-A0A5L8Z9Z6-F1
#
_cell.length_a   1.000
_cell.length_b   1.000
_cell.length_c   1.000
_cell.angle_alpha   90.00
_cell.angle_beta   90.00
_cell.angle_gamma   90.00
#
_symmetry.space_group_name_H-M   'P 1'
#
loop_
_entity.id
_entity.type
_entity.pdbx_description
1 polymer ?
#
loop_
_entity_poly.entity_id
_entity_poly.type
_entity_poly.pdbx_seq_one_letter_code
_entity_poly.pdbx_strand_id
1 'polypeptide(L)'
;MTKYEELAQNELGQKMLKAQEKANAITQYYTTNQIGKDSVVAWNPYKLLEKNPFAVVIAEVYDEMVKRVIPKDSIISTRFENWINSKKNELMVDSRINSDHYFKSQTDFSTGEITKNNGANLVQAKMDFLQKSLNALEKAFNTFLRDKPQDALASKEELNAWQTYYQKQAQKVEKILEKGDFSHYDKKDKDGNIIKEGSEEDAKAHKDRLNELIEKTKANQAEAEARVSQDVSQTNYVNKEDISKLRTINKN
;
A
#
# COMPACT_ATOMS: atom_id res chain seq x y z
N MET A 1 -8.80 -30.56 9.82
CA MET A 1 -7.99 -30.44 8.60
C MET A 1 -8.75 -29.53 7.67
N THR A 2 -8.13 -28.48 7.15
CA THR A 2 -8.79 -27.56 6.20
C THR A 2 -8.82 -28.19 4.81
N LYS A 3 -9.81 -27.83 3.99
CA LYS A 3 -9.92 -28.32 2.61
C LYS A 3 -8.67 -27.98 1.77
N TYR A 4 -7.94 -26.94 2.16
CA TYR A 4 -6.63 -26.58 1.60
C TYR A 4 -5.55 -27.59 2.00
N GLU A 5 -5.47 -27.97 3.28
CA GLU A 5 -4.54 -29.00 3.77
C GLU A 5 -4.78 -30.36 3.10
N GLU A 6 -6.04 -30.72 2.85
CA GLU A 6 -6.40 -31.95 2.13
C GLU A 6 -5.94 -31.93 0.66
N LEU A 7 -6.13 -30.80 -0.03
CA LEU A 7 -5.70 -30.61 -1.42
C LEU A 7 -4.17 -30.50 -1.55
N ALA A 8 -3.48 -29.99 -0.52
CA ALA A 8 -2.03 -29.86 -0.50
C ALA A 8 -1.30 -31.21 -0.34
N GLN A 9 -2.01 -32.29 0.02
CA GLN A 9 -1.40 -33.61 0.23
C GLN A 9 -1.24 -34.43 -1.06
N ASN A 10 -1.86 -34.05 -2.17
CA ASN A 10 -1.68 -34.75 -3.45
C ASN A 10 -1.13 -33.84 -4.56
N GLU A 11 -0.40 -34.43 -5.50
CA GLU A 11 0.37 -33.70 -6.52
C GLU A 11 -0.51 -32.85 -7.46
N LEU A 12 -1.68 -33.37 -7.84
CA LEU A 12 -2.64 -32.63 -8.68
C LEU A 12 -3.24 -31.46 -7.89
N GLY A 13 -3.59 -31.68 -6.63
CA GLY A 13 -4.11 -30.66 -5.72
C GLY A 13 -3.09 -29.56 -5.47
N GLN A 14 -1.81 -29.88 -5.27
CA GLN A 14 -0.74 -28.87 -5.21
C GLN A 14 -0.58 -28.09 -6.51
N LYS A 15 -0.63 -28.77 -7.68
CA LYS A 15 -0.54 -28.11 -8.99
C LYS A 15 -1.74 -27.21 -9.25
N MET A 16 -2.94 -27.64 -8.87
CA MET A 16 -4.19 -26.89 -9.00
C MET A 16 -4.24 -25.73 -8.00
N LEU A 17 -3.79 -25.90 -6.76
CA LEU A 17 -3.64 -24.81 -5.79
C LEU A 17 -2.63 -23.78 -6.31
N LYS A 18 -1.47 -24.21 -6.85
CA LYS A 18 -0.51 -23.30 -7.50
C LYS A 18 -1.08 -22.61 -8.75
N ALA A 19 -1.87 -23.31 -9.56
CA ALA A 19 -2.53 -22.73 -10.73
C ALA A 19 -3.63 -21.74 -10.32
N GLN A 20 -4.36 -22.04 -9.26
CA GLN A 20 -5.36 -21.18 -8.65
C GLN A 20 -4.70 -19.96 -8.00
N GLU A 21 -3.59 -20.10 -7.30
CA GLU A 21 -2.77 -19.00 -6.79
C GLU A 21 -2.26 -18.12 -7.93
N LYS A 22 -1.78 -18.73 -9.03
CA LYS A 22 -1.37 -18.01 -10.25
C LYS A 22 -2.52 -17.34 -11.00
N ALA A 23 -3.72 -17.92 -10.98
CA ALA A 23 -4.91 -17.37 -11.63
C ALA A 23 -5.56 -16.27 -10.77
N ASN A 24 -5.54 -16.43 -9.45
CA ASN A 24 -6.04 -15.47 -8.47
C ASN A 24 -5.06 -14.29 -8.31
N ALA A 25 -3.77 -14.52 -8.52
CA ALA A 25 -2.80 -13.46 -8.75
C ALA A 25 -3.06 -12.89 -10.15
N ILE A 26 -4.02 -11.96 -10.21
CA ILE A 26 -4.01 -10.88 -11.19
C ILE A 26 -2.55 -10.55 -11.51
N THR A 27 -2.10 -10.69 -12.75
CA THR A 27 -0.67 -10.62 -13.11
C THR A 27 -0.08 -9.29 -12.61
N GLN A 28 0.52 -9.31 -11.41
CA GLN A 28 1.11 -8.13 -10.81
C GLN A 28 2.43 -7.91 -11.55
N TYR A 29 2.58 -6.71 -12.11
CA TYR A 29 3.83 -6.31 -12.75
C TYR A 29 4.73 -5.69 -11.69
N TYR A 30 6.02 -6.01 -11.75
CA TYR A 30 7.03 -5.46 -10.85
C TYR A 30 7.98 -4.58 -11.64
N THR A 31 8.45 -3.51 -11.00
CA THR A 31 9.52 -2.64 -11.49
C THR A 31 10.50 -2.38 -10.35
N THR A 32 11.74 -2.06 -10.68
CA THR A 32 12.69 -1.60 -9.67
C THR A 32 12.42 -0.13 -9.33
N ASN A 33 12.27 0.20 -8.05
CA ASN A 33 12.10 1.56 -7.56
C ASN A 33 13.44 2.32 -7.52
N GLN A 34 13.39 3.60 -7.10
CA GLN A 34 14.53 4.51 -7.07
C GLN A 34 15.69 4.05 -6.15
N ILE A 35 15.40 3.16 -5.19
CA ILE A 35 16.38 2.60 -4.25
C ILE A 35 16.81 1.18 -4.61
N GLY A 36 16.42 0.67 -5.78
CA GLY A 36 16.85 -0.66 -6.25
C GLY A 36 16.02 -1.83 -5.73
N LYS A 37 14.83 -1.59 -5.18
CA LYS A 37 13.93 -2.65 -4.68
C LYS A 37 12.77 -2.91 -5.63
N ASP A 38 12.30 -4.16 -5.68
CA ASP A 38 11.14 -4.54 -6.47
C ASP A 38 9.86 -3.94 -5.89
N SER A 39 9.17 -3.18 -6.73
CA SER A 39 7.93 -2.48 -6.41
C SER A 39 6.81 -2.94 -7.35
N VAL A 40 5.64 -3.23 -6.78
CA VAL A 40 4.43 -3.56 -7.53
C VAL A 40 3.96 -2.31 -8.28
N VAL A 41 3.83 -2.43 -9.59
CA VAL A 41 3.33 -1.37 -10.46
C VAL A 41 1.85 -1.14 -10.15
N ALA A 42 1.54 0.02 -9.59
CA ALA A 42 0.16 0.48 -9.48
C ALA A 42 -0.43 0.66 -10.88
N TRP A 43 -1.57 0.03 -11.13
CA TRP A 43 -2.21 0.10 -12.43
C TRP A 43 -2.84 1.45 -12.68
N ASN A 44 -2.80 1.90 -13.94
CA ASN A 44 -3.51 3.10 -14.35
C ASN A 44 -5.02 2.79 -14.47
N PRO A 45 -5.89 3.37 -13.62
CA PRO A 45 -7.32 3.06 -13.63
C PRO A 45 -8.01 3.46 -14.95
N TYR A 46 -7.54 4.51 -15.63
CA TYR A 46 -8.09 4.95 -16.91
C TYR A 46 -7.87 3.92 -18.04
N LYS A 47 -6.82 3.11 -17.93
CA LYS A 47 -6.57 2.00 -18.88
C LYS A 47 -7.47 0.79 -18.64
N LEU A 48 -8.22 0.76 -17.54
CA LEU A 48 -9.07 -0.37 -17.15
C LEU A 48 -10.56 -0.13 -17.45
N LEU A 49 -10.96 1.10 -17.79
CA LEU A 49 -12.36 1.52 -17.90
C LEU A 49 -13.21 0.66 -18.85
N GLU A 50 -12.66 0.19 -19.97
CA GLU A 50 -13.40 -0.64 -20.93
C GLU A 50 -13.89 -1.96 -20.32
N LYS A 51 -13.12 -2.55 -19.40
CA LYS A 51 -13.43 -3.84 -18.78
C LYS A 51 -13.93 -3.71 -17.34
N ASN A 52 -13.54 -2.64 -16.66
CA ASN A 52 -13.79 -2.39 -15.24
C ASN A 52 -14.29 -0.96 -15.08
N PRO A 53 -15.60 -0.72 -15.26
CA PRO A 53 -16.17 0.63 -15.32
C PRO A 53 -16.03 1.41 -14.01
N PHE A 54 -15.83 0.72 -12.88
CA PHE A 54 -15.68 1.35 -11.57
C PHE A 54 -14.20 1.55 -11.16
N ALA A 55 -13.23 1.19 -12.01
CA ALA A 55 -11.81 1.21 -11.65
C ALA A 55 -11.31 2.59 -11.16
N VAL A 56 -11.74 3.68 -11.80
CA VAL A 56 -11.36 5.05 -11.41
C VAL A 56 -11.95 5.41 -10.05
N VAL A 57 -13.25 5.20 -9.86
CA VAL A 57 -13.92 5.49 -8.59
C VAL A 57 -13.30 4.69 -7.44
N ILE A 58 -13.04 3.39 -7.66
CA ILE A 58 -12.38 2.52 -6.69
C ILE A 58 -10.98 3.05 -6.35
N ALA A 59 -10.19 3.44 -7.36
CA ALA A 59 -8.86 3.97 -7.14
C ALA A 59 -8.87 5.25 -6.29
N GLU A 60 -9.79 6.17 -6.57
CA GLU A 60 -9.92 7.44 -5.84
C GLU A 60 -10.27 7.22 -4.37
N VAL A 61 -11.33 6.44 -4.08
CA VAL A 61 -11.73 6.19 -2.69
C VAL A 61 -10.71 5.36 -1.91
N TYR A 62 -9.99 4.48 -2.60
CA TYR A 62 -8.89 3.71 -2.02
C TYR A 62 -7.71 4.62 -1.65
N ASP A 63 -7.32 5.54 -2.54
CA ASP A 63 -6.24 6.49 -2.28
C ASP A 63 -6.58 7.43 -1.11
N GLU A 64 -7.83 7.86 -1.01
CA GLU A 64 -8.31 8.63 0.15
C GLU A 64 -8.27 7.82 1.45
N MET A 65 -8.58 6.54 1.41
CA MET A 65 -8.42 5.65 2.57
C MET A 65 -6.95 5.51 2.97
N VAL A 66 -6.04 5.27 2.02
CA VAL A 66 -4.60 5.16 2.30
C VAL A 66 -4.06 6.46 2.89
N LYS A 67 -4.46 7.63 2.39
CA LYS A 67 -4.06 8.93 2.93
C LYS A 67 -4.48 9.16 4.39
N ARG A 68 -5.60 8.56 4.83
CA ARG A 68 -6.04 8.63 6.23
C ARG A 68 -5.26 7.69 7.13
N VAL A 69 -4.88 6.53 6.61
CA VAL A 69 -4.23 5.46 7.39
C VAL A 69 -2.73 5.68 7.53
N ILE A 70 -2.06 6.09 6.46
CA ILE A 70 -0.60 6.29 6.47
C ILE A 70 -0.29 7.68 7.05
N PRO A 71 0.49 7.78 8.14
CA PRO A 71 0.89 9.08 8.67
C PRO A 71 1.69 9.86 7.62
N LYS A 72 1.35 11.14 7.43
CA LYS A 72 1.92 11.99 6.36
C LYS A 72 3.45 12.07 6.40
N ASP A 73 4.02 12.00 7.61
CA ASP A 73 5.46 12.16 7.83
C ASP A 73 6.21 10.83 7.89
N SER A 74 5.52 9.70 7.76
CA SER A 74 6.16 8.39 7.71
C SER A 74 6.68 8.05 6.31
N ILE A 75 7.73 7.23 6.26
CA ILE A 75 8.18 6.52 5.07
C ILE A 75 7.86 5.04 5.29
N ILE A 76 6.98 4.50 4.46
CA ILE A 76 6.59 3.09 4.52
C ILE A 76 7.64 2.20 3.85
N SER A 77 7.69 0.93 4.26
CA SER A 77 8.58 -0.05 3.65
C SER A 77 8.13 -0.37 2.22
N THR A 78 9.08 -0.78 1.37
CA THR A 78 8.75 -1.24 0.00
C THR A 78 7.78 -2.45 0.05
N ARG A 79 7.91 -3.31 1.08
CA ARG A 79 7.00 -4.44 1.29
C ARG A 79 5.56 -3.98 1.55
N PHE A 80 5.39 -2.96 2.41
CA PHE A 80 4.08 -2.44 2.75
C PHE A 80 3.46 -1.68 1.59
N GLU A 81 4.25 -0.90 0.86
CA GLU A 81 3.86 -0.27 -0.40
C GLU A 81 3.37 -1.30 -1.42
N ASN A 82 4.09 -2.41 -1.58
CA ASN A 82 3.69 -3.50 -2.47
C ASN A 82 2.35 -4.12 -2.09
N TRP A 83 2.10 -4.28 -0.78
CA TRP A 83 0.81 -4.78 -0.30
C TRP A 83 -0.31 -3.79 -0.60
N ILE A 84 -0.09 -2.49 -0.37
CA ILE A 84 -1.05 -1.42 -0.70
C ILE A 84 -1.36 -1.41 -2.20
N ASN A 85 -0.34 -1.44 -3.06
CA ASN A 85 -0.52 -1.42 -4.52
C ASN A 85 -1.22 -2.69 -5.01
N SER A 86 -0.86 -3.86 -4.47
CA SER A 86 -1.51 -5.12 -4.82
C SER A 86 -2.99 -5.10 -4.49
N LYS A 87 -3.36 -4.61 -3.29
CA LYS A 87 -4.77 -4.53 -2.88
C LYS A 87 -5.57 -3.50 -3.67
N LYS A 88 -4.95 -2.40 -4.07
CA LYS A 88 -5.56 -1.45 -5.02
C LYS A 88 -5.85 -2.12 -6.36
N ASN A 89 -4.84 -2.78 -6.94
CA ASN A 89 -4.97 -3.48 -8.22
C ASN A 89 -6.04 -4.57 -8.16
N GLU A 90 -6.05 -5.39 -7.11
CA GLU A 90 -7.07 -6.42 -6.87
C GLU A 90 -8.49 -5.84 -6.81
N LEU A 91 -8.69 -4.75 -6.07
CA LEU A 91 -10.01 -4.16 -5.88
C LEU A 91 -10.52 -3.52 -7.18
N MET A 92 -9.64 -2.86 -7.95
CA MET A 92 -10.02 -2.20 -9.22
C MET A 92 -10.60 -3.17 -10.25
N VAL A 93 -10.19 -4.45 -10.23
CA VAL A 93 -10.67 -5.48 -11.17
C VAL A 93 -11.51 -6.56 -10.51
N ASP A 94 -12.00 -6.31 -9.29
CA ASP A 94 -12.88 -7.24 -8.59
C ASP A 94 -14.17 -7.42 -9.40
N SER A 95 -14.35 -8.61 -9.96
CA SER A 95 -15.51 -8.96 -10.79
C SER A 95 -16.84 -8.86 -10.05
N ARG A 96 -16.85 -8.91 -8.71
CA ARG A 96 -18.07 -8.71 -7.92
C ARG A 96 -18.57 -7.28 -8.09
N ILE A 97 -17.66 -6.30 -8.01
CA ILE A 97 -17.99 -4.88 -8.15
C ILE A 97 -18.20 -4.52 -9.64
N ASN A 98 -17.31 -5.02 -10.50
CA ASN A 98 -17.31 -4.66 -11.93
C ASN A 98 -18.34 -5.40 -12.78
N SER A 99 -18.93 -6.50 -12.28
CA SER A 99 -20.09 -7.16 -12.91
C SER A 99 -21.35 -7.02 -12.07
N ASP A 100 -22.51 -7.19 -12.69
CA ASP A 100 -23.79 -7.11 -11.98
C ASP A 100 -24.17 -8.44 -11.31
N HIS A 101 -23.62 -9.55 -11.81
CA HIS A 101 -24.06 -10.91 -11.48
C HIS A 101 -24.12 -11.16 -9.96
N TYR A 102 -23.11 -10.71 -9.22
CA TYR A 102 -23.02 -10.94 -7.78
C TYR A 102 -24.10 -10.21 -6.98
N PHE A 103 -24.53 -9.03 -7.41
CA PHE A 103 -25.47 -8.18 -6.66
C PHE A 103 -26.89 -8.18 -7.21
N LYS A 104 -27.09 -8.71 -8.43
CA LYS A 104 -28.38 -8.68 -9.14
C LYS A 104 -29.48 -9.49 -8.46
N SER A 105 -29.14 -10.54 -7.72
CA SER A 105 -30.10 -11.38 -7.01
C SER A 105 -29.67 -11.60 -5.56
N GLN A 106 -30.55 -11.30 -4.61
CA GLN A 106 -30.36 -11.62 -3.20
C GLN A 106 -31.38 -12.68 -2.79
N THR A 107 -30.89 -13.76 -2.20
CA THR A 107 -31.72 -14.81 -1.60
C THR A 107 -31.82 -14.54 -0.11
N ASP A 108 -33.03 -14.38 0.40
CA ASP A 108 -33.29 -14.45 1.83
C ASP A 108 -33.32 -15.93 2.25
N PHE A 109 -32.35 -16.35 3.06
CA PHE A 109 -32.24 -17.76 3.49
C PHE A 109 -33.28 -18.15 4.55
N SER A 110 -33.93 -17.18 5.19
CA SER A 110 -34.97 -17.43 6.20
C SER A 110 -36.35 -17.61 5.59
N THR A 111 -36.63 -16.91 4.49
CA THR A 111 -37.92 -16.97 3.78
C THR A 111 -37.85 -17.75 2.45
N GLY A 112 -36.66 -17.93 1.89
CA GLY A 112 -36.44 -18.52 0.57
C GLY A 112 -36.72 -17.58 -0.60
N GLU A 113 -37.11 -16.32 -0.33
CA GLU A 113 -37.47 -15.36 -1.37
C GLU A 113 -36.24 -14.83 -2.11
N ILE A 114 -36.35 -14.71 -3.44
CA ILE A 114 -35.33 -14.11 -4.29
C ILE A 114 -35.79 -12.73 -4.72
N THR A 115 -35.07 -11.71 -4.29
CA THR A 115 -35.27 -10.32 -4.73
C THR A 115 -34.21 -9.93 -5.76
N LYS A 116 -34.58 -9.04 -6.70
CA LYS A 116 -33.68 -8.56 -7.75
C LYS A 116 -33.34 -7.09 -7.53
N ASN A 117 -32.06 -6.79 -7.46
CA ASN A 117 -31.58 -5.41 -7.47
C ASN A 117 -31.47 -4.91 -8.90
N ASN A 118 -32.05 -3.73 -9.17
CA ASN A 118 -32.00 -3.06 -10.46
C ASN A 118 -31.63 -1.58 -10.29
N GLY A 119 -31.06 -0.96 -11.32
CA GLY A 119 -30.79 0.47 -11.36
C GLY A 119 -29.99 0.95 -10.14
N ALA A 120 -30.51 1.96 -9.44
CA ALA A 120 -29.85 2.57 -8.27
C ALA A 120 -29.59 1.56 -7.13
N ASN A 121 -30.49 0.61 -6.89
CA ASN A 121 -30.32 -0.38 -5.81
C ASN A 121 -29.11 -1.30 -6.06
N LEU A 122 -28.83 -1.60 -7.33
CA LEU A 122 -27.66 -2.39 -7.71
C LEU A 122 -26.35 -1.62 -7.49
N VAL A 123 -26.35 -0.32 -7.82
CA VAL A 123 -25.22 0.57 -7.56
C VAL A 123 -24.98 0.72 -6.06
N GLN A 124 -26.04 0.90 -5.27
CA GLN A 124 -25.93 0.98 -3.81
C GLN A 124 -25.31 -0.29 -3.21
N ALA A 125 -25.76 -1.48 -3.63
CA ALA A 125 -25.20 -2.74 -3.15
C ALA A 125 -23.69 -2.88 -3.47
N LYS A 126 -23.27 -2.41 -4.67
CA LYS A 126 -21.85 -2.35 -5.05
C LYS A 126 -21.06 -1.37 -4.18
N MET A 127 -21.62 -0.20 -3.90
CA MET A 127 -21.02 0.81 -3.01
C MET A 127 -20.86 0.26 -1.58
N ASP A 128 -21.88 -0.37 -1.03
CA ASP A 128 -21.84 -0.94 0.33
C ASP A 128 -20.77 -2.03 0.45
N PHE A 129 -20.67 -2.88 -0.58
CA PHE A 129 -19.61 -3.89 -0.65
C PHE A 129 -18.22 -3.27 -0.74
N LEU A 130 -18.04 -2.26 -1.60
CA LEU A 130 -16.78 -1.53 -1.71
C LEU A 130 -16.40 -0.90 -0.36
N GLN A 131 -17.34 -0.22 0.30
CA GLN A 131 -17.10 0.39 1.61
C GLN A 131 -16.71 -0.66 2.66
N LYS A 132 -17.37 -1.83 2.67
CA LYS A 132 -17.01 -2.93 3.55
C LYS A 132 -15.59 -3.44 3.31
N SER A 133 -15.20 -3.61 2.05
CA SER A 133 -13.84 -4.00 1.66
C SER A 133 -12.81 -2.95 2.09
N LEU A 134 -13.09 -1.67 1.86
CA LEU A 134 -12.20 -0.57 2.25
C LEU A 134 -12.05 -0.50 3.77
N ASN A 135 -13.14 -0.63 4.54
CA ASN A 135 -13.08 -0.64 6.00
C ASN A 135 -12.23 -1.80 6.54
N ALA A 136 -12.33 -2.98 5.92
CA ALA A 136 -11.52 -4.14 6.29
C ALA A 136 -10.03 -3.89 6.02
N LEU A 137 -9.70 -3.29 4.86
CA LEU A 137 -8.33 -2.93 4.50
C LEU A 137 -7.77 -1.83 5.40
N GLU A 138 -8.54 -0.77 5.64
CA GLU A 138 -8.21 0.32 6.57
C GLU A 138 -7.86 -0.23 7.96
N LYS A 139 -8.68 -1.14 8.49
CA LYS A 139 -8.41 -1.81 9.76
C LYS A 139 -7.12 -2.65 9.70
N ALA A 140 -6.90 -3.39 8.62
CA ALA A 140 -5.73 -4.25 8.46
C ALA A 140 -4.44 -3.42 8.38
N PHE A 141 -4.43 -2.32 7.62
CA PHE A 141 -3.30 -1.42 7.48
C PHE A 141 -2.98 -0.70 8.80
N ASN A 142 -3.99 -0.18 9.51
CA ASN A 142 -3.81 0.41 10.84
C ASN A 142 -3.21 -0.61 11.83
N THR A 143 -3.72 -1.84 11.81
CA THR A 143 -3.23 -2.92 12.68
C THR A 143 -1.78 -3.26 12.35
N PHE A 144 -1.43 -3.33 11.06
CA PHE A 144 -0.07 -3.64 10.62
C PHE A 144 0.92 -2.54 11.00
N LEU A 145 0.55 -1.27 10.85
CA LEU A 145 1.35 -0.13 11.29
C LEU A 145 1.58 -0.12 12.81
N ARG A 146 0.55 -0.45 13.60
CA ARG A 146 0.62 -0.46 15.06
C ARG A 146 1.38 -1.65 15.62
N ASP A 147 1.06 -2.85 15.14
CA ASP A 147 1.53 -4.10 15.75
C ASP A 147 2.81 -4.64 15.08
N LYS A 148 3.10 -4.21 13.85
CA LYS A 148 4.29 -4.61 13.09
C LYS A 148 4.98 -3.41 12.39
N PRO A 149 5.32 -2.34 13.13
CA PRO A 149 5.95 -1.16 12.55
C PRO A 149 7.26 -1.45 11.81
N GLN A 150 8.02 -2.47 12.25
CA GLN A 150 9.26 -2.92 11.60
C GLN A 150 9.05 -3.50 10.19
N ASP A 151 7.86 -4.01 9.90
CA ASP A 151 7.48 -4.51 8.56
C ASP A 151 6.76 -3.41 7.75
N ALA A 152 6.04 -2.52 8.41
CA ALA A 152 5.21 -1.49 7.79
C ALA A 152 6.01 -0.24 7.39
N LEU A 153 6.95 0.18 8.23
CA LEU A 153 7.79 1.36 8.04
C LEU A 153 9.14 0.97 7.44
N ALA A 154 9.75 1.90 6.70
CA ALA A 154 11.02 1.65 6.02
C ALA A 154 12.12 1.30 7.04
N SER A 155 12.89 0.25 6.74
CA SER A 155 14.03 -0.16 7.56
C SER A 155 15.16 0.88 7.51
N LYS A 156 16.14 0.77 8.42
CA LYS A 156 17.32 1.63 8.41
C LYS A 156 18.06 1.57 7.06
N GLU A 157 18.15 0.39 6.46
CA GLU A 157 18.75 0.20 5.14
C GLU A 157 17.95 0.90 4.04
N GLU A 158 16.61 0.79 4.07
CA GLU A 158 15.75 1.48 3.10
C GLU A 158 15.82 3.01 3.24
N LEU A 159 15.80 3.51 4.48
CA LEU A 159 15.92 4.94 4.77
C LEU A 159 17.28 5.47 4.29
N ASN A 160 18.38 4.75 4.53
CA ASN A 160 19.71 5.12 4.03
C ASN A 160 19.76 5.15 2.49
N ALA A 161 19.13 4.18 1.83
CA ALA A 161 19.07 4.13 0.37
C ALA A 161 18.26 5.30 -0.20
N TRP A 162 17.13 5.64 0.42
CA TRP A 162 16.32 6.81 0.06
C TRP A 162 17.09 8.12 0.24
N GLN A 163 17.75 8.30 1.38
CA GLN A 163 18.56 9.48 1.66
C GLN A 163 19.67 9.64 0.61
N THR A 164 20.37 8.55 0.29
CA THR A 164 21.42 8.53 -0.74
C THR A 164 20.87 8.90 -2.11
N TYR A 165 19.69 8.37 -2.47
CA TYR A 165 19.02 8.72 -3.72
C TYR A 165 18.70 10.22 -3.77
N TYR A 166 18.07 10.78 -2.74
CA TYR A 166 17.70 12.19 -2.72
C TYR A 166 18.92 13.12 -2.73
N GLN A 167 19.98 12.79 -1.99
CA GLN A 167 21.24 13.54 -2.02
C GLN A 167 21.87 13.57 -3.42
N LYS A 168 21.88 12.43 -4.12
CA LYS A 168 22.37 12.36 -5.51
C LYS A 168 21.53 13.21 -6.46
N GLN A 169 20.21 13.25 -6.28
CA GLN A 169 19.37 14.13 -7.08
C GLN A 169 19.60 15.61 -6.75
N ALA A 170 19.76 15.96 -5.47
CA ALA A 170 20.01 17.34 -5.05
C ALA A 170 21.32 17.88 -5.65
N GLN A 171 22.37 17.05 -5.68
CA GLN A 171 23.63 17.39 -6.35
C GLN A 171 23.49 17.63 -7.86
N LYS A 172 22.56 16.92 -8.54
CA LYS A 172 22.28 17.19 -9.96
C LYS A 172 21.58 18.53 -10.16
N VAL A 173 20.61 18.84 -9.29
CA VAL A 173 19.90 20.13 -9.33
C VAL A 173 20.84 21.29 -9.03
N GLU A 174 21.77 21.10 -8.09
CA GLU A 174 22.80 22.10 -7.79
C GLU A 174 23.69 22.40 -9.00
N LYS A 175 24.12 21.36 -9.73
CA LYS A 175 24.84 21.55 -11.01
C LYS A 175 24.02 22.26 -12.07
N ILE A 176 22.69 22.12 -12.08
CA ILE A 176 21.81 22.84 -13.01
C ILE A 176 21.78 24.34 -12.62
N LEU A 177 21.61 24.63 -11.33
CA LEU A 177 21.63 26.01 -10.81
C LEU A 177 22.96 26.70 -11.10
N GLU A 178 24.09 26.02 -10.90
CA GLU A 178 25.43 26.55 -11.18
C GLU A 178 25.66 26.85 -12.67
N LYS A 179 25.08 26.03 -13.57
CA LYS A 179 25.21 26.20 -15.02
C LYS A 179 24.30 27.29 -15.58
N GLY A 180 23.20 27.61 -14.90
CA GLY A 180 22.19 28.55 -15.40
C GLY A 180 21.40 28.07 -16.61
N ASP A 181 21.42 26.76 -16.92
CA ASP A 181 20.64 26.14 -18.01
C ASP A 181 19.45 25.36 -17.43
N PHE A 182 18.27 25.95 -17.53
CA PHE A 182 17.03 25.42 -16.94
C PHE A 182 16.16 24.61 -17.90
N SER A 183 16.68 24.25 -19.08
CA SER A 183 15.95 23.47 -20.11
C SER A 183 15.41 22.12 -19.60
N HIS A 184 16.00 21.58 -18.53
CA HIS A 184 15.50 20.38 -17.84
C HIS A 184 14.10 20.56 -17.23
N TYR A 185 13.67 21.81 -17.01
CA TYR A 185 12.40 22.18 -16.40
C TYR A 185 11.39 22.74 -17.43
N ASP A 186 11.73 22.73 -18.73
CA ASP A 186 10.82 23.15 -19.78
C ASP A 186 9.56 22.28 -19.78
N LYS A 187 8.39 22.94 -19.76
CA LYS A 187 7.12 22.26 -20.02
C LYS A 187 6.94 22.16 -21.52
N LYS A 188 6.73 20.94 -22.00
CA LYS A 188 6.50 20.65 -23.41
C LYS A 188 5.08 20.16 -23.65
N ASP A 189 4.52 20.51 -24.80
CA ASP A 189 3.26 19.93 -25.27
C ASP A 189 3.44 18.48 -25.77
N LYS A 190 2.38 17.88 -26.29
CA LYS A 190 2.41 16.50 -26.83
C LYS A 190 3.31 16.36 -28.07
N ASP A 191 3.56 17.47 -28.76
CA ASP A 191 4.35 17.53 -30.00
C ASP A 191 5.82 17.89 -29.72
N GLY A 192 6.17 18.14 -28.45
CA GLY A 192 7.53 18.43 -28.00
C GLY A 192 7.91 19.91 -28.02
N ASN A 193 6.97 20.81 -28.33
CA ASN A 193 7.23 22.26 -28.33
C ASN A 193 7.22 22.80 -26.91
N ILE A 194 8.14 23.71 -26.60
CA ILE A 194 8.22 24.36 -25.29
C ILE A 194 7.04 25.32 -25.15
N ILE A 195 6.15 25.03 -24.20
CA ILE A 195 4.99 25.88 -23.84
C ILE A 195 5.28 26.77 -22.63
N LYS A 196 6.29 26.42 -21.83
CA LYS A 196 6.82 27.25 -20.75
C LYS A 196 8.28 26.90 -20.54
N GLU A 197 9.16 27.89 -20.63
CA GLU A 197 10.56 27.74 -20.28
C GLU A 197 10.72 27.46 -18.78
N GLY A 198 11.64 26.56 -18.46
CA GLY A 198 12.06 26.32 -17.09
C GLY A 198 12.79 27.54 -16.53
N SER A 199 12.63 27.78 -15.23
CA SER A 199 13.30 28.90 -14.56
C SER A 199 14.20 28.47 -13.40
N GLU A 200 15.00 29.43 -12.91
CA GLU A 200 15.80 29.24 -11.70
C GLU A 200 14.90 28.94 -10.48
N GLU A 201 13.72 29.56 -10.41
CA GLU A 201 12.73 29.30 -9.36
C GLU A 201 12.21 27.85 -9.41
N ASP A 202 11.98 27.30 -10.61
CA ASP A 202 11.57 25.89 -10.76
C ASP A 202 12.68 24.95 -10.26
N ALA A 203 13.94 25.25 -10.57
CA ALA A 203 15.10 24.50 -10.08
C ALA A 203 15.30 24.62 -8.56
N LYS A 204 15.13 25.82 -7.99
CA LYS A 204 15.17 26.05 -6.53
C LYS A 204 14.06 25.30 -5.82
N ALA A 205 12.82 25.37 -6.31
CA ALA A 205 11.70 24.63 -5.75
C ALA A 205 11.94 23.11 -5.76
N HIS A 206 12.54 22.58 -6.82
CA HIS A 206 12.94 21.17 -6.87
C HIS A 206 14.03 20.84 -5.84
N LYS A 207 15.06 21.70 -5.68
CA LYS A 207 16.10 21.53 -4.65
C LYS A 207 15.51 21.57 -3.24
N ASP A 208 14.62 22.52 -2.96
CA ASP A 208 13.97 22.67 -1.66
C ASP A 208 13.12 21.45 -1.33
N ARG A 209 12.39 20.92 -2.31
CA ARG A 209 11.64 19.68 -2.15
C ARG A 209 12.55 18.48 -1.85
N LEU A 210 13.69 18.38 -2.53
CA LEU A 210 14.67 17.31 -2.25
C LEU A 210 15.27 17.45 -0.84
N ASN A 211 15.55 18.67 -0.39
CA ASN A 211 16.04 18.93 0.96
C ASN A 211 14.99 18.53 2.01
N GLU A 212 13.72 18.87 1.80
CA GLU A 212 12.61 18.44 2.66
C GLU A 212 12.54 16.91 2.75
N LEU A 213 12.67 16.20 1.63
CA LEU A 213 12.68 14.73 1.61
C LEU A 213 13.88 14.13 2.35
N ILE A 214 15.06 14.76 2.26
CA ILE A 214 16.25 14.37 3.01
C ILE A 214 16.00 14.53 4.52
N GLU A 215 15.48 15.68 4.96
CA GLU A 215 15.18 15.92 6.37
C GLU A 215 14.08 14.99 6.90
N LYS A 216 13.03 14.75 6.10
CA LYS A 216 12.01 13.74 6.42
C LYS A 216 12.63 12.36 6.61
N THR A 217 13.58 11.97 5.77
CA THR A 217 14.27 10.68 5.89
C THR A 217 15.09 10.59 7.18
N LYS A 218 15.80 11.66 7.55
CA LYS A 218 16.54 11.74 8.83
C LYS A 218 15.60 11.66 10.04
N ALA A 219 14.48 12.37 10.01
CA ALA A 219 13.49 12.30 11.08
C ALA A 219 12.93 10.88 11.25
N ASN A 220 12.65 10.18 10.15
CA ASN A 220 12.20 8.78 10.19
C ASN A 220 13.29 7.82 10.72
N GLN A 221 14.58 8.08 10.43
CA GLN A 221 15.68 7.32 11.02
C GLN A 221 15.73 7.51 12.54
N ALA A 222 15.67 8.76 13.02
CA ALA A 222 15.66 9.05 14.45
C ALA A 222 14.47 8.41 15.17
N GLU A 223 13.29 8.45 14.55
CA GLU A 223 12.08 7.80 15.08
C GLU A 223 12.23 6.26 15.10
N ALA A 224 12.81 5.66 14.06
CA ALA A 224 13.08 4.23 14.02
C ALA A 224 14.05 3.80 15.14
N GLU A 225 15.09 4.58 15.39
CA GLU A 225 16.06 4.33 16.46
C GLU A 225 15.44 4.53 17.87
N ALA A 226 14.55 5.52 18.02
CA ALA A 226 13.80 5.73 19.25
C ALA A 226 12.85 4.56 19.58
N ARG A 227 12.17 3.99 18.57
CA ARG A 227 11.29 2.82 18.74
C ARG A 227 12.06 1.59 19.22
N VAL A 228 13.21 1.30 18.61
CA VAL A 228 14.07 0.18 19.04
C VAL A 228 14.54 0.37 20.49
N SER A 229 14.85 1.61 20.89
CA SER A 229 15.29 1.92 22.25
C SER A 229 14.17 1.77 23.30
N GLN A 230 12.91 2.00 22.91
CA GLN A 230 11.74 1.77 23.78
C GLN A 230 11.40 0.28 23.94
N ASP A 231 11.53 -0.54 22.88
CA ASP A 231 11.30 -1.99 22.98
C ASP A 231 12.33 -2.68 23.90
N VAL A 232 13.59 -2.22 23.90
CA VAL A 232 14.64 -2.78 24.77
C VAL A 232 14.40 -2.46 26.26
N SER A 233 13.76 -1.32 26.56
CA SER A 233 13.48 -0.89 27.93
C SER A 233 12.21 -1.51 28.54
N GLN A 234 11.39 -2.20 27.74
CA GLN A 234 10.22 -2.97 28.21
C GLN A 234 10.48 -4.49 28.35
N THR A 235 11.73 -4.93 28.31
CA THR A 235 12.09 -6.27 28.80
C THR A 235 11.99 -6.31 30.33
N ASN A 236 10.77 -6.27 30.86
CA ASN A 236 10.49 -6.55 32.26
C ASN A 236 10.99 -7.97 32.54
N TYR A 237 12.12 -8.06 33.25
CA TYR A 237 12.48 -9.27 33.96
C TYR A 237 11.28 -9.66 34.81
N VAL A 238 10.59 -10.75 34.46
CA VAL A 238 9.62 -11.38 35.35
C VAL A 238 10.37 -11.70 36.62
N ASN A 239 10.13 -10.90 37.66
CA ASN A 239 10.79 -11.05 38.93
C ASN A 239 10.34 -12.41 39.47
N LYS A 240 11.29 -13.29 39.83
CA LYS A 240 11.00 -14.68 40.25
C LYS A 240 10.03 -14.77 41.45
N GLU A 241 9.83 -13.65 42.15
CA GLU A 241 8.86 -13.52 43.25
C GLU A 241 7.39 -13.53 42.79
N ASP A 242 7.07 -13.19 41.54
CA ASP A 242 5.68 -13.25 41.06
C ASP A 242 5.25 -14.67 40.67
N ILE A 243 6.21 -15.53 40.30
CA ILE A 243 5.94 -16.94 39.95
C ILE A 243 5.66 -17.79 41.21
N SER A 244 6.21 -17.41 42.38
CA SER A 244 5.96 -18.14 43.63
C SER A 244 4.55 -17.93 44.17
N LYS A 245 3.95 -16.75 43.95
CA LYS A 245 2.57 -16.42 44.36
C LYS A 245 1.50 -17.16 43.54
N LEU A 246 1.78 -17.49 42.28
CA LEU A 246 0.88 -18.28 41.43
C LEU A 246 0.81 -19.77 41.84
N ARG A 247 1.84 -20.30 42.50
CA ARG A 247 1.86 -21.71 42.94
C ARG A 247 1.15 -21.95 44.27
N THR A 248 0.96 -20.93 45.10
CA THR A 248 0.25 -21.05 46.39
C THR A 248 -1.26 -20.99 46.26
N ILE A 249 -1.81 -20.48 45.16
CA ILE A 249 -3.27 -20.39 44.95
C ILE A 249 -3.89 -21.75 44.57
N ASN A 250 -3.12 -22.68 44.01
CA ASN A 250 -3.60 -24.01 43.59
C ASN A 250 -3.39 -25.12 44.63
N LYS A 251 -3.18 -24.77 45.90
CA LYS A 251 -3.19 -25.72 47.02
C LYS A 251 -4.04 -25.17 48.16
N ASN A 252 -5.35 -25.11 47.95
CA ASN A 252 -6.36 -25.20 48.99
C ASN A 252 -7.62 -25.82 48.38
#